data_AF-A0A1G9PUS5-F1
#
_entry.id   AF-A0A1G9PUS5-F1
#
_cell.length_a   1.000
_cell.length_b   1.000
_cell.length_c   1.000
_cell.angle_alpha   90.00
_cell.angle_beta   90.00
_cell.angle_gamma   90.00
#
_symmetry.space_group_name_H-M   'P 1'
#
loop_
_entity.id
_entity.type
_entity.pdbx_description
1 polymer ?
#
loop_
_entity_poly.entity_id
_entity_poly.type
_entity_poly.pdbx_seq_one_letter_code
_entity_poly.pdbx_strand_id
1 'polypeptide(L)'
;MLTELEEKLDGLEWEQARVAAAEYVGLPGPLPAPALRRAMVEDRYCLVLLAFRGNLPRLKELVTHPDNRAYELPEDSAPAATTANRSTAGLVIEAGKALNRWAGAGFRTVDQETYERRTAACAGCPELIEPPVRWVYKVALATAGDDRVCGACGCVASRKARLATERCPRRDPARPELSRWDEPFAD
;
A
#
# COMPACT_ATOMS: atom_id res chain seq x y z
N MET A 1 15.58 -6.52 -7.50
CA MET A 1 15.10 -6.19 -8.87
C MET A 1 13.79 -5.42 -8.84
N LEU A 2 12.70 -5.91 -8.23
CA LEU A 2 11.51 -5.08 -7.95
C LEU A 2 11.88 -3.82 -7.13
N THR A 3 12.74 -4.00 -6.14
CA THR A 3 13.29 -2.95 -5.27
C THR A 3 14.00 -1.81 -6.01
N GLU A 4 14.71 -2.07 -7.12
CA GLU A 4 15.49 -1.02 -7.80
C GLU A 4 14.62 -0.06 -8.60
N LEU A 5 13.53 -0.57 -9.19
CA LEU A 5 12.56 0.29 -9.88
C LEU A 5 11.75 1.08 -8.85
N GLU A 6 11.32 0.44 -7.77
CA GLU A 6 10.60 1.11 -6.68
C GLU A 6 11.43 2.23 -6.03
N GLU A 7 12.71 1.99 -5.73
CA GLU A 7 13.65 2.99 -5.22
C GLU A 7 13.86 4.16 -6.18
N LYS A 8 13.88 3.91 -7.50
CA LYS A 8 14.02 4.96 -8.52
C LYS A 8 12.77 5.82 -8.69
N LEU A 9 11.61 5.31 -8.29
CA LEU A 9 10.34 6.01 -8.40
C LEU A 9 9.97 6.74 -7.11
N ASP A 10 10.69 6.50 -6.02
CA ASP A 10 10.41 7.10 -4.72
C ASP A 10 10.60 8.63 -4.75
N GLY A 11 9.63 9.34 -4.17
CA GLY A 11 9.61 10.81 -4.14
C GLY A 11 9.38 11.52 -5.48
N LEU A 12 9.16 10.81 -6.58
CA LEU A 12 8.88 11.41 -7.89
C LEU A 12 7.40 11.75 -8.07
N GLU A 13 7.14 12.89 -8.70
CA GLU A 13 5.80 13.22 -9.19
C GLU A 13 5.38 12.25 -10.30
N TRP A 14 4.07 12.04 -10.47
CA TRP A 14 3.53 10.99 -11.34
C TRP A 14 4.09 11.01 -12.77
N GLU A 15 4.23 12.19 -13.38
CA GLU A 15 4.77 12.29 -14.73
C GLU A 15 6.28 12.01 -14.78
N GLN A 16 7.02 12.39 -13.72
CA GLN A 16 8.45 12.09 -13.59
C GLN A 16 8.67 10.59 -13.39
N ALA A 17 7.80 9.93 -12.61
CA ALA A 17 7.83 8.48 -12.41
C ALA A 17 7.61 7.72 -13.74
N ARG A 18 6.72 8.21 -14.62
CA ARG A 18 6.49 7.63 -15.95
C ARG A 18 7.69 7.75 -16.88
N VAL A 19 8.39 8.89 -16.83
CA VAL A 19 9.61 9.11 -17.59
C VAL A 19 10.74 8.23 -17.06
N ALA A 20 10.96 8.21 -15.74
CA ALA A 20 12.00 7.42 -15.10
C ALA A 20 11.81 5.91 -15.32
N ALA A 21 10.57 5.42 -15.22
CA ALA A 21 10.26 4.01 -15.49
C ALA A 21 10.51 3.64 -16.96
N ALA A 22 10.12 4.50 -17.90
CA ALA A 22 10.38 4.29 -19.33
C ALA A 22 11.87 4.25 -19.65
N GLU A 23 12.63 5.18 -19.10
CA GLU A 23 14.09 5.20 -19.25
C GLU A 23 14.71 3.92 -18.71
N TYR A 24 14.27 3.47 -17.53
CA TYR A 24 14.78 2.27 -16.90
C TYR A 24 14.48 1.00 -17.71
N VAL A 25 13.29 0.88 -18.33
CA VAL A 25 12.95 -0.27 -19.20
C VAL A 25 13.46 -0.11 -20.63
N GLY A 26 13.89 1.07 -21.05
CA GLY A 26 14.39 1.35 -22.40
C GLY A 26 13.29 1.64 -23.44
N LEU A 27 12.20 2.29 -23.02
CA LEU A 27 11.13 2.76 -23.91
C LEU A 27 11.38 4.23 -24.33
N PRO A 28 11.27 4.58 -25.63
CA PRO A 28 11.36 5.96 -26.08
C PRO A 28 10.07 6.71 -25.75
N GLY A 29 10.12 7.53 -24.70
CA GLY A 29 9.02 8.35 -24.22
C GLY A 29 8.36 7.77 -22.95
N PRO A 30 7.52 8.57 -22.25
CA PRO A 30 6.97 8.19 -20.95
C PRO A 30 6.19 6.88 -21.02
N LEU A 31 6.32 6.06 -19.98
CA LEU A 31 5.58 4.79 -19.89
C LEU A 31 4.08 5.12 -19.87
N PRO A 32 3.23 4.43 -20.66
CA PRO A 32 1.79 4.69 -20.62
C PRO A 32 1.26 4.57 -19.19
N ALA A 33 0.49 5.56 -18.74
CA ALA A 33 -0.04 5.62 -17.39
C ALA A 33 -0.74 4.31 -16.94
N PRO A 34 -1.60 3.66 -17.75
CA PRO A 34 -2.17 2.36 -17.38
C PRO A 34 -1.13 1.24 -17.29
N ALA A 35 -0.09 1.25 -18.13
CA ALA A 35 0.98 0.25 -18.08
C ALA A 35 1.86 0.44 -16.82
N LEU A 36 2.18 1.67 -16.44
CA LEU A 36 2.89 1.94 -15.18
C LEU A 36 2.05 1.49 -13.98
N ARG A 37 0.76 1.85 -13.95
CA ARG A 37 -0.14 1.39 -12.88
C ARG A 37 -0.19 -0.14 -12.83
N ARG A 38 -0.38 -0.82 -13.96
CA ARG A 38 -0.31 -2.28 -14.00
C ARG A 38 1.01 -2.84 -13.49
N ALA A 39 2.15 -2.22 -13.81
CA ALA A 39 3.46 -2.65 -13.32
C ALA A 39 3.62 -2.47 -11.79
N MET A 40 3.02 -1.43 -11.22
CA MET A 40 2.97 -1.24 -9.76
C MET A 40 2.00 -2.20 -9.07
N VAL A 41 1.16 -2.90 -9.85
CA VAL A 41 0.04 -3.72 -9.37
C VAL A 41 0.27 -5.22 -9.54
N GLU A 42 0.82 -5.61 -10.69
CA GLU A 42 1.02 -7.00 -11.09
C GLU A 42 2.52 -7.30 -11.15
N ASP A 43 3.05 -7.97 -10.12
CA ASP A 43 4.47 -8.38 -10.06
C ASP A 43 4.91 -9.13 -11.32
N ARG A 44 4.06 -10.02 -11.83
CA ARG A 44 4.34 -10.77 -13.06
C ARG A 44 4.48 -9.84 -14.27
N TYR A 45 3.65 -8.81 -14.38
CA TYR A 45 3.73 -7.84 -15.47
C TYR A 45 4.97 -6.95 -15.33
N CYS A 46 5.30 -6.52 -14.10
CA CYS A 46 6.54 -5.80 -13.80
C CYS A 46 7.78 -6.63 -14.19
N LEU A 47 7.84 -7.89 -13.73
CA LEU A 47 8.93 -8.80 -14.07
C LEU A 47 9.02 -9.06 -15.58
N VAL A 48 7.90 -9.14 -16.28
CA VAL A 48 7.87 -9.27 -17.75
C VAL A 48 8.40 -7.99 -18.41
N LEU A 49 7.98 -6.80 -17.97
CA LEU A 49 8.53 -5.53 -18.46
C LEU A 49 10.05 -5.44 -18.25
N LEU A 50 10.54 -5.82 -17.07
CA LEU A 50 11.97 -5.84 -16.75
C LEU A 50 12.73 -6.90 -17.55
N ALA A 51 12.16 -8.09 -17.74
CA ALA A 51 12.77 -9.17 -18.53
C ALA A 51 12.94 -8.80 -20.01
N PHE A 52 12.09 -7.92 -20.53
CA PHE A 52 12.18 -7.40 -21.90
C PHE A 52 12.80 -6.00 -21.99
N ARG A 53 13.50 -5.55 -20.94
CA ARG A 53 14.22 -4.28 -20.93
C ARG A 53 15.16 -4.15 -22.13
N GLY A 54 15.12 -3.01 -22.81
CA GLY A 54 15.89 -2.74 -24.03
C GLY A 54 15.38 -3.45 -25.30
N ASN A 55 14.41 -4.36 -25.19
CA ASN A 55 13.77 -5.01 -26.34
C ASN A 55 12.55 -4.19 -26.79
N LEU A 56 12.82 -3.16 -27.58
CA LEU A 56 11.82 -2.16 -27.97
C LEU A 56 10.55 -2.74 -28.66
N PRO A 57 10.64 -3.69 -29.61
CA PRO A 57 9.43 -4.29 -30.20
C PRO A 57 8.54 -4.97 -29.14
N ARG A 58 9.13 -5.72 -28.22
CA ARG A 58 8.39 -6.44 -27.19
C ARG A 58 7.82 -5.50 -26.12
N LEU A 59 8.56 -4.47 -25.76
CA LEU A 59 8.08 -3.43 -24.84
C LEU A 59 6.88 -2.68 -25.42
N LYS A 60 6.93 -2.33 -26.72
CA LYS A 60 5.79 -1.70 -27.41
C LYS A 60 4.53 -2.56 -27.30
N GLU A 61 4.64 -3.85 -27.61
CA GLU A 61 3.52 -4.79 -27.50
C GLU A 61 2.96 -4.87 -26.07
N LEU A 62 3.83 -4.93 -25.06
CA LEU A 62 3.44 -5.02 -23.65
C LEU A 62 2.73 -3.76 -23.14
N VAL A 63 3.19 -2.58 -23.53
CA VAL A 63 2.61 -1.31 -23.04
C VAL A 63 1.33 -0.93 -23.79
N THR A 64 1.12 -1.44 -25.00
CA THR A 64 -0.13 -1.27 -25.77
C THR A 64 -1.12 -2.42 -25.59
N HIS A 65 -0.80 -3.42 -24.76
CA HIS A 65 -1.64 -4.60 -24.57
C HIS A 65 -3.03 -4.20 -24.04
N PRO A 66 -4.14 -4.76 -24.59
CA PRO A 66 -5.51 -4.37 -24.23
C PRO A 66 -5.83 -4.51 -22.74
N ASP A 67 -5.25 -5.49 -22.06
CA ASP A 67 -5.39 -5.68 -20.60
C ASP A 67 -4.99 -4.44 -19.78
N ASN A 68 -4.14 -3.56 -20.32
CA ASN A 68 -3.75 -2.34 -19.62
C ASN A 68 -4.95 -1.40 -19.43
N ARG A 69 -6.04 -1.52 -20.23
CA ARG A 69 -7.27 -0.71 -20.08
C ARG A 69 -7.94 -0.89 -18.73
N ALA A 70 -7.81 -2.06 -18.09
CA ALA A 70 -8.32 -2.29 -16.74
C ALA A 70 -7.69 -1.37 -15.69
N TYR A 71 -6.59 -0.69 -16.04
CA TYR A 71 -5.83 0.22 -15.20
C TYR A 71 -5.98 1.67 -15.66
N GLU A 72 -6.94 2.01 -16.52
CA GLU A 72 -7.27 3.40 -16.82
C GLU A 72 -8.04 4.03 -15.65
N LEU A 73 -7.72 5.29 -15.32
CA LEU A 73 -8.51 6.06 -14.35
C LEU A 73 -9.56 6.87 -15.13
N PRO A 74 -10.79 7.02 -14.63
CA PRO A 74 -11.79 7.89 -15.25
C PRO A 74 -11.26 9.32 -15.36
N GLU A 75 -11.43 9.94 -16.53
CA GLU A 75 -10.87 11.27 -16.86
C GLU A 75 -11.33 12.39 -15.90
N ASP A 76 -12.45 12.20 -15.19
CA ASP A 76 -12.99 13.13 -14.19
C ASP A 76 -12.37 12.99 -12.78
N SER A 77 -11.33 12.18 -12.62
CA SER A 77 -10.63 12.01 -11.33
C SER A 77 -9.61 13.13 -11.06
N ALA A 78 -9.99 14.38 -11.32
CA ALA A 78 -9.46 15.53 -10.57
C ALA A 78 -10.14 15.55 -9.19
N PRO A 79 -9.47 15.92 -8.09
CA PRO A 79 -9.94 15.63 -6.75
C PRO A 79 -11.16 16.50 -6.38
N ALA A 80 -12.36 16.02 -6.68
CA ALA A 80 -13.59 16.53 -6.10
C ALA A 80 -13.74 15.96 -4.69
N ALA A 81 -13.59 16.85 -3.72
CA ALA A 81 -13.79 16.58 -2.31
C ALA A 81 -15.22 16.09 -2.02
N THR A 82 -15.30 15.26 -0.98
CA THR A 82 -16.48 15.03 -0.12
C THR A 82 -17.32 13.79 -0.41
N THR A 83 -16.84 12.67 0.10
CA THR A 83 -17.62 11.85 1.03
C THR A 83 -16.62 11.19 1.98
N ALA A 84 -16.98 11.07 3.27
CA ALA A 84 -16.09 10.74 4.38
C ALA A 84 -15.56 9.29 4.34
N ASN A 85 -14.71 8.99 3.36
CA ASN A 85 -13.88 7.80 3.23
C ASN A 85 -12.50 8.32 2.81
N ARG A 86 -11.47 8.11 3.63
CA ARG A 86 -10.16 8.80 3.48
C ARG A 86 -9.67 8.65 2.04
N SER A 87 -9.41 9.78 1.37
CA SER A 87 -8.84 9.80 0.03
C SER A 87 -7.52 9.03 0.00
N THR A 88 -7.16 8.47 -1.15
CA THR A 88 -5.89 7.76 -1.36
C THR A 88 -4.69 8.58 -0.87
N ALA A 89 -4.73 9.91 -1.01
CA ALA A 89 -3.72 10.83 -0.47
C ALA A 89 -3.65 10.82 1.06
N GLY A 90 -4.78 10.76 1.76
CA GLY A 90 -4.83 10.61 3.21
C GLY A 90 -4.25 9.27 3.69
N LEU A 91 -4.40 8.20 2.90
CA LEU A 91 -3.76 6.92 3.18
C LEU A 91 -2.24 6.96 2.97
N VAL A 92 -1.76 7.65 1.93
CA VAL A 92 -0.33 7.83 1.65
C VAL A 92 0.36 8.65 2.74
N ILE A 93 -0.26 9.74 3.23
CA ILE A 93 0.30 10.55 4.32
C ILE A 93 0.41 9.75 5.62
N GLU A 94 -0.64 8.98 5.96
CA GLU A 94 -0.61 8.14 7.16
C GLU A 94 0.36 6.95 7.03
N ALA A 95 0.51 6.39 5.82
CA ALA A 95 1.54 5.41 5.53
C ALA A 95 2.95 5.99 5.70
N GLY A 96 3.21 7.21 5.22
CA GLY A 96 4.49 7.91 5.41
C GLY A 96 4.81 8.20 6.88
N LYS A 97 3.80 8.60 7.68
CA LYS A 97 3.96 8.76 9.14
C LYS A 97 4.25 7.43 9.84
N ALA A 98 3.64 6.34 9.39
CA ALA A 98 3.93 5.00 9.92
C ALA A 98 5.36 4.57 9.56
N LEU A 99 5.79 4.78 8.31
CA LEU A 99 7.14 4.45 7.85
C LEU A 99 8.22 5.23 8.63
N ASN A 100 8.01 6.53 8.87
CA ASN A 100 8.94 7.37 9.62
C ASN A 100 9.03 6.94 11.10
N ARG A 101 7.90 6.55 11.71
CA ARG A 101 7.88 5.96 13.06
C ARG A 101 8.65 4.62 13.11
N TRP A 102 8.59 3.81 12.05
CA TRP A 102 9.32 2.54 11.97
C TRP A 102 10.82 2.74 11.79
N ALA A 103 11.22 3.71 10.95
CA ALA A 103 12.62 4.06 10.71
C ALA A 103 13.30 4.60 11.98
N GLY A 104 12.61 5.44 12.77
CA GLY A 104 13.18 6.02 14.00
C GLY A 104 13.25 5.08 15.21
N ALA A 105 12.41 4.04 15.27
CA ALA A 105 12.27 3.20 16.45
C ALA A 105 12.93 1.82 16.34
N GLY A 106 13.38 1.44 15.14
CA GLY A 106 13.67 0.06 14.76
C GLY A 106 12.38 -0.76 14.74
N PHE A 107 12.27 -1.76 13.85
CA PHE A 107 11.10 -2.64 13.72
C PHE A 107 10.90 -3.56 14.95
N ARG A 108 10.89 -2.99 16.16
CA ARG A 108 10.73 -3.68 17.44
C ARG A 108 9.31 -4.20 17.52
N THR A 109 9.21 -5.49 17.78
CA THR A 109 7.94 -6.16 17.99
C THR A 109 7.57 -6.16 19.47
N VAL A 110 6.27 -6.19 19.75
CA VAL A 110 5.77 -6.44 21.11
C VAL A 110 6.00 -7.88 21.53
N ASP A 111 5.86 -8.17 22.82
CA ASP A 111 5.82 -9.53 23.34
C ASP A 111 4.55 -10.29 22.86
N GLN A 112 4.55 -11.61 23.02
CA GLN A 112 3.49 -12.48 22.51
C GLN A 112 2.13 -12.21 23.17
N GLU A 113 2.11 -11.91 24.47
CA GLU A 113 0.87 -11.64 25.22
C GLU A 113 0.22 -10.34 24.71
N THR A 114 1.01 -9.28 24.54
CA THR A 114 0.54 -8.01 23.96
C THR A 114 0.05 -8.21 22.53
N TYR A 115 0.74 -9.02 21.72
CA TYR A 115 0.32 -9.32 20.36
C TYR A 115 -1.04 -10.05 20.30
N GLU A 116 -1.23 -11.07 21.13
CA GLU A 116 -2.48 -11.83 21.23
C GLU A 116 -3.63 -10.94 21.70
N ARG A 117 -3.40 -10.10 22.71
CA ARG A 117 -4.41 -9.13 23.18
C ARG A 117 -4.85 -8.18 22.06
N ARG A 118 -3.88 -7.58 21.35
CA ARG A 118 -4.16 -6.64 20.25
C ARG A 118 -4.90 -7.31 19.08
N THR A 119 -4.52 -8.54 18.74
CA THR A 119 -5.16 -9.28 17.63
C THR A 119 -6.56 -9.78 18.01
N ALA A 120 -6.77 -10.22 19.25
CA ALA A 120 -8.11 -10.56 19.76
C ALA A 120 -9.06 -9.35 19.71
N ALA A 121 -8.57 -8.16 20.08
CA ALA A 121 -9.34 -6.92 19.94
C ALA A 121 -9.69 -6.60 18.47
N CYS A 122 -8.80 -6.90 17.53
CA CYS A 122 -9.10 -6.75 16.10
C CYS A 122 -10.16 -7.76 15.61
N ALA A 123 -10.14 -9.01 16.08
CA ALA A 123 -11.01 -10.07 15.58
C ALA A 123 -12.51 -9.78 15.69
N GLY A 124 -12.92 -9.05 16.74
CA GLY A 124 -14.31 -8.59 16.95
C GLY A 124 -14.58 -7.15 16.50
N CYS A 125 -13.62 -6.48 15.87
CA CYS A 125 -13.73 -5.07 15.54
C CYS A 125 -14.54 -4.87 14.23
N PRO A 126 -15.56 -3.99 14.21
CA PRO A 126 -16.33 -3.69 12.99
C PRO A 126 -15.50 -3.02 11.88
N GLU A 127 -14.31 -2.52 12.21
CA GLU A 127 -13.37 -1.95 11.24
C GLU A 127 -12.49 -3.04 10.59
N LEU A 128 -12.53 -4.28 11.07
CA LEU A 128 -11.76 -5.35 10.46
C LEU A 128 -12.51 -5.86 9.22
N ILE A 129 -11.99 -5.51 8.05
CA ILE A 129 -12.62 -5.79 6.77
C ILE A 129 -11.69 -6.64 5.90
N GLU A 130 -12.28 -7.31 4.93
CA GLU A 130 -11.50 -7.89 3.84
C GLU A 130 -10.79 -6.76 3.07
N PRO A 131 -9.55 -6.99 2.62
CA PRO A 131 -8.82 -6.01 1.82
C PRO A 131 -9.65 -5.60 0.59
N PRO A 132 -9.92 -4.30 0.40
CA PRO A 132 -10.73 -3.81 -0.73
C PRO A 132 -10.07 -4.09 -2.09
N VAL A 133 -8.76 -4.33 -2.08
CA VAL A 133 -7.95 -4.64 -3.25
C VAL A 133 -7.01 -5.80 -2.89
N ARG A 134 -7.40 -7.03 -3.24
CA ARG A 134 -6.74 -8.29 -2.84
C ARG A 134 -5.25 -8.42 -3.19
N TRP A 135 -4.70 -7.56 -4.05
CA TRP A 135 -3.33 -7.69 -4.56
C TRP A 135 -2.30 -6.78 -3.86
N VAL A 136 -2.65 -5.55 -3.42
CA VAL A 136 -1.74 -4.65 -2.66
C VAL A 136 -1.28 -5.33 -1.37
N TYR A 137 -2.20 -6.10 -0.80
CA TYR A 137 -1.92 -6.82 0.42
C TYR A 137 -1.09 -8.07 0.17
N LYS A 138 -1.06 -8.71 -1.01
CA LYS A 138 -0.31 -9.98 -1.22
C LYS A 138 1.18 -9.92 -0.84
N VAL A 139 1.86 -8.80 -1.06
CA VAL A 139 3.26 -8.59 -0.60
C VAL A 139 3.33 -8.60 0.94
N ALA A 140 2.24 -8.19 1.58
CA ALA A 140 1.96 -8.29 3.00
C ALA A 140 1.17 -9.55 3.46
N LEU A 141 1.01 -10.59 2.65
CA LEU A 141 0.27 -11.82 3.03
C LEU A 141 1.06 -13.11 2.77
N ALA A 142 2.35 -13.01 2.44
CA ALA A 142 3.21 -14.17 2.12
C ALA A 142 3.54 -15.09 3.32
N THR A 143 2.96 -14.83 4.50
CA THR A 143 3.12 -15.61 5.73
C THR A 143 1.74 -16.01 6.23
N ALA A 144 1.53 -17.30 6.55
CA ALA A 144 0.28 -17.80 7.10
C ALA A 144 -0.18 -16.95 8.31
N GLY A 145 -1.24 -16.16 8.13
CA GLY A 145 -1.74 -15.21 9.13
C GLY A 145 -3.11 -14.64 8.73
N ASP A 146 -3.75 -13.91 9.64
CA ASP A 146 -4.97 -13.17 9.35
C ASP A 146 -4.65 -11.93 8.50
N ASP A 147 -5.16 -11.97 7.28
CA ASP A 147 -4.86 -11.09 6.15
C ASP A 147 -5.79 -9.86 6.09
N ARG A 148 -6.75 -9.79 7.00
CA ARG A 148 -7.74 -8.71 7.04
C ARG A 148 -7.13 -7.37 7.44
N VAL A 149 -7.73 -6.32 6.94
CA VAL A 149 -7.22 -4.96 7.03
C VAL A 149 -8.12 -4.12 7.92
N CYS A 150 -7.53 -3.17 8.63
CA CYS A 150 -8.31 -2.23 9.42
C CYS A 150 -8.84 -1.12 8.50
N GLY A 151 -10.15 -1.04 8.27
CA GLY A 151 -10.82 0.01 7.51
C GLY A 151 -10.55 1.44 8.02
N ALA A 152 -10.23 1.59 9.31
CA ALA A 152 -9.88 2.88 9.88
C ALA A 152 -8.47 3.39 9.50
N CYS A 153 -7.52 2.51 9.16
CA CYS A 153 -6.13 2.92 8.84
C CYS A 153 -5.49 2.24 7.62
N GLY A 154 -6.16 1.28 6.98
CA GLY A 154 -5.65 0.56 5.81
C GLY A 154 -4.55 -0.46 6.10
N CYS A 155 -4.07 -0.62 7.34
CA CYS A 155 -3.01 -1.58 7.66
C CYS A 155 -3.55 -3.01 7.81
N VAL A 156 -2.74 -4.01 7.47
CA VAL A 156 -2.99 -5.41 7.87
C VAL A 156 -3.00 -5.48 9.40
N ALA A 157 -4.13 -5.91 9.98
CA ALA A 157 -4.38 -5.77 11.41
C ALA A 157 -3.37 -6.58 12.25
N SER A 158 -3.08 -7.82 11.83
CA SER A 158 -2.10 -8.69 12.46
C SER A 158 -0.71 -8.05 12.46
N ARG A 159 -0.25 -7.52 11.33
CA ARG A 159 1.08 -6.89 11.24
C ARG A 159 1.20 -5.64 12.09
N LYS A 160 0.17 -4.79 12.03
CA LYS A 160 0.14 -3.56 12.84
C LYS A 160 0.16 -3.89 14.34
N ALA A 161 -0.61 -4.88 14.77
CA ALA A 161 -0.65 -5.32 16.17
C ALA A 161 0.73 -5.76 16.70
N ARG A 162 1.58 -6.31 15.82
CA ARG A 162 2.90 -6.83 16.17
C ARG A 162 3.95 -5.75 16.41
N LEU A 163 3.73 -4.52 15.94
CA LEU A 163 4.71 -3.42 16.05
C LEU A 163 4.55 -2.66 17.37
N ALA A 164 5.65 -2.50 18.12
CA ALA A 164 5.65 -1.83 19.42
C ALA A 164 5.32 -0.33 19.34
N THR A 165 5.54 0.27 18.17
CA THR A 165 5.33 1.71 17.90
C THR A 165 3.94 2.03 17.38
N GLU A 166 3.14 1.00 17.10
CA GLU A 166 1.81 1.18 16.56
C GLU A 166 0.76 1.24 17.67
N ARG A 167 -0.32 1.96 17.34
CA ARG A 167 -1.51 2.11 18.18
C ARG A 167 -2.77 1.94 17.35
N CYS A 168 -3.85 1.51 17.99
CA CYS A 168 -5.16 1.47 17.35
C CYS A 168 -5.66 2.91 17.09
N PRO A 169 -6.11 3.23 15.86
CA PRO A 169 -6.55 4.58 15.50
C PRO A 169 -7.98 4.90 15.99
N ARG A 170 -8.63 3.97 16.70
CA ARG A 170 -10.01 4.14 17.21
C ARG A 170 -10.01 4.09 18.73
N ARG A 171 -10.76 5.02 19.33
CA ARG A 171 -11.07 5.01 20.77
C ARG A 171 -11.98 3.82 21.11
N ASP A 172 -11.85 3.32 22.32
CA ASP A 172 -12.80 2.38 22.91
C ASP A 172 -14.13 3.12 23.15
N PRO A 173 -15.27 2.60 22.64
CA PRO A 173 -16.57 3.25 22.83
C PRO A 173 -17.02 3.36 24.29
N ALA A 174 -16.62 2.43 25.14
CA ALA A 174 -16.95 2.42 26.56
C ALA A 174 -15.93 3.20 27.42
N ARG A 175 -14.69 3.35 26.93
CA ARG A 175 -13.57 3.98 27.64
C ARG A 175 -12.80 4.95 26.71
N PRO A 176 -13.30 6.17 26.49
CA PRO A 176 -12.76 7.10 25.48
C PRO A 176 -11.28 7.47 25.66
N GLU A 177 -10.74 7.35 26.87
CA GLU A 177 -9.33 7.55 27.22
C GLU A 177 -8.41 6.43 26.69
N LEU A 178 -8.99 5.29 26.30
CA LEU A 178 -8.29 4.13 25.76
C LEU A 178 -8.59 3.96 24.27
N SER A 179 -7.65 3.31 23.59
CA SER A 179 -7.85 2.74 22.27
C SER A 179 -8.55 1.40 22.36
N ARG A 180 -9.08 0.89 21.26
CA ARG A 180 -9.68 -0.47 21.22
C ARG A 180 -8.71 -1.61 21.55
N TRP A 181 -7.41 -1.33 21.66
CA TRP A 181 -6.40 -2.28 22.14
C TRP A 181 -6.20 -2.27 23.66
N ASP A 182 -7.04 -1.54 24.39
CA ASP A 182 -6.93 -1.34 25.83
C ASP A 182 -5.64 -0.59 26.24
N GLU A 183 -5.14 0.24 25.32
CA GLU A 183 -3.94 1.04 25.49
C GLU A 183 -4.28 2.53 25.50
N PRO A 184 -3.52 3.38 26.21
CA PRO A 184 -3.77 4.82 26.23
C PRO A 184 -3.91 5.39 24.82
N PHE A 185 -5.02 6.10 24.57
CA PHE A 185 -5.23 6.82 23.33
C PHE A 185 -4.43 8.11 23.37
N ALA A 186 -3.36 8.19 22.58
CA ALA A 186 -2.57 9.41 22.46
C ALA A 186 -3.33 10.43 21.59
N ASP A 187 -3.37 11.68 22.03
CA ASP A 187 -3.95 12.80 21.29
C ASP A 187 -3.10 13.23 20.09
#